data_AF-A0A327Z9M9-F1
#
_entry.id   AF-A0A327Z9M9-F1
#
_cell.length_a   1.000
_cell.length_b   1.000
_cell.length_c   1.000
_cell.angle_alpha   90.00
_cell.angle_beta   90.00
_cell.angle_gamma   90.00
#
_symmetry.space_group_name_H-M   'P 1'
#
loop_
_entity.id
_entity.type
_entity.pdbx_description
1 polymer ?
#
loop_
_entity_poly.entity_id
_entity_poly.type
_entity_poly.pdbx_seq_one_letter_code
_entity_poly.pdbx_strand_id
1 'polypeptide(L)'
;MTNRRNFIRAGAVAGGAVVAGIAAGAATAPPARAADPVTDRLSLLSWHAALANRRYEPAVVAVIGSSSTEGVGSAYGRGYVSVLADNLRHAFGVPGAPGGANFVAAWGRPDRWPVLASGGRPAPPEDGWALKGYDLHGGSLTHSFTGTSVQVWYAGGRFQVTVDGQVSAVAGGTTWSSGPLPAGSHTIAVSGVGRINGFVTFDGDENRGIQVWNGGHGGRTTGSFASNVPAWAPRLAAIRPHLVILQLGVNDWRTGVPGPTIKRNLKTVIKAVREHSDPSFVIYGSPRVGPGRAHGFSRLTDAWQEVADEDSEVSYFDLSARQLPPSGDNRLGLYCDDLIHMTDKGAAHTADALTGFLSPG
;
A
#
# COMPACT_ATOMS: atom_id res chain seq x y z
N MET A 1 0.45 56.93 -23.18
CA MET A 1 0.03 58.33 -23.08
C MET A 1 -1.47 58.39 -23.32
N THR A 2 -2.23 58.95 -22.36
CA THR A 2 -3.53 59.65 -22.49
C THR A 2 -4.64 59.00 -23.35
N ASN A 3 -5.90 58.86 -22.94
CA ASN A 3 -6.65 59.70 -22.02
C ASN A 3 -7.97 59.04 -21.58
N ARG A 4 -8.39 59.37 -20.36
CA ARG A 4 -9.76 59.23 -19.83
C ARG A 4 -10.67 60.30 -20.45
N ARG A 5 -11.99 60.05 -20.56
CA ARG A 5 -13.05 60.90 -19.97
C ARG A 5 -14.48 60.45 -20.31
N ASN A 6 -15.17 60.01 -19.26
CA ASN A 6 -16.52 60.32 -18.80
C ASN A 6 -17.49 61.08 -19.73
N PHE A 7 -18.73 60.58 -19.79
CA PHE A 7 -19.93 61.41 -19.68
C PHE A 7 -20.97 60.75 -18.76
N ILE A 8 -21.40 61.52 -17.76
CA ILE A 8 -22.59 61.30 -16.93
C ILE A 8 -23.73 62.11 -17.56
N ARG A 9 -24.94 61.53 -17.66
CA ARG A 9 -26.21 62.25 -17.45
C ARG A 9 -27.32 61.29 -17.04
N ALA A 10 -28.06 61.72 -16.02
CA ALA A 10 -29.15 61.04 -15.34
C ALA A 10 -30.50 61.17 -16.08
N GLY A 11 -31.44 60.29 -15.76
CA GLY A 11 -32.83 60.44 -16.19
C GLY A 11 -33.77 59.30 -15.75
N ALA A 12 -34.38 59.48 -14.58
CA ALA A 12 -35.74 59.10 -14.18
C ALA A 12 -36.25 57.62 -14.24
N VAL A 13 -36.60 57.20 -13.02
CA VAL A 13 -37.49 56.14 -12.54
C VAL A 13 -38.78 55.94 -13.33
N ALA A 14 -39.11 54.69 -13.66
CA ALA A 14 -40.49 54.19 -13.71
C ALA A 14 -40.49 52.68 -13.41
N GLY A 15 -41.34 52.29 -12.45
CA GLY A 15 -41.34 50.97 -11.82
C GLY A 15 -41.74 49.82 -12.74
N GLY A 16 -41.11 48.68 -12.48
CA GLY A 16 -41.48 47.37 -13.01
C GLY A 16 -40.88 46.32 -12.09
N ALA A 17 -41.70 45.73 -11.22
CA ALA A 17 -41.32 44.61 -10.39
C ALA A 17 -41.03 43.41 -11.30
N VAL A 18 -39.75 43.16 -11.57
CA VAL A 18 -39.30 41.91 -12.20
C VAL A 18 -39.17 40.87 -11.11
N VAL A 19 -40.09 39.92 -11.09
CA VAL A 19 -39.99 38.68 -10.33
C VAL A 19 -38.79 37.90 -10.88
N ALA A 20 -37.63 38.06 -10.26
CA ALA A 20 -36.48 37.20 -10.51
C ALA A 20 -36.78 35.83 -9.90
N GLY A 21 -37.28 34.91 -10.72
CA GLY A 21 -37.32 33.50 -10.39
C GLY A 21 -35.90 32.98 -10.24
N ILE A 22 -35.43 32.87 -9.00
CA ILE A 22 -34.24 32.09 -8.67
C ILE A 22 -34.62 30.63 -8.90
N ALA A 23 -34.32 30.12 -10.09
CA ALA A 23 -34.22 28.68 -10.30
C ALA A 23 -33.02 28.20 -9.49
N ALA A 24 -33.27 27.81 -8.23
CA ALA A 24 -32.35 27.00 -7.47
C ALA A 24 -32.20 25.68 -8.22
N GLY A 25 -31.19 25.61 -9.09
CA GLY A 25 -30.72 24.34 -9.63
C GLY A 25 -30.32 23.49 -8.45
N ALA A 26 -31.16 22.52 -8.10
CA ALA A 26 -30.81 21.49 -7.14
C ALA A 26 -29.55 20.81 -7.68
N ALA A 27 -28.41 21.14 -7.09
CA ALA A 27 -27.21 20.35 -7.26
C ALA A 27 -27.57 18.96 -6.73
N THR A 28 -27.89 18.05 -7.65
CA THR A 28 -28.08 16.65 -7.30
C THR A 28 -26.78 16.20 -6.67
N ALA A 29 -26.82 15.92 -5.37
CA ALA A 29 -25.72 15.28 -4.68
C ALA A 29 -25.31 14.04 -5.51
N PRO A 30 -24.00 13.77 -5.64
CA PRO A 30 -23.56 12.54 -6.26
C PRO A 30 -24.30 11.36 -5.60
N PRO A 31 -24.67 10.32 -6.36
CA PRO A 31 -25.38 9.17 -5.80
C PRO A 31 -24.61 8.70 -4.57
N ALA A 32 -25.34 8.55 -3.46
CA ALA A 32 -24.77 8.06 -2.22
C ALA A 32 -24.00 6.77 -2.52
N ARG A 33 -22.71 6.76 -2.16
CA ARG A 33 -21.91 5.54 -2.10
C ARG A 33 -22.77 4.51 -1.38
N ALA A 34 -22.92 3.30 -1.94
CA ALA A 34 -23.59 2.21 -1.21
C ALA A 34 -22.96 2.18 0.19
N ALA A 35 -23.80 2.41 1.21
CA ALA A 35 -23.30 2.42 2.59
C ALA A 35 -22.74 1.03 2.86
N ASP A 36 -21.45 0.95 3.22
CA ASP A 36 -20.86 -0.32 3.62
C ASP A 36 -21.69 -0.88 4.80
N PRO A 37 -21.99 -2.19 4.80
CA PRO A 37 -22.86 -2.80 5.80
C PRO A 37 -22.31 -2.55 7.21
N VAL A 38 -23.19 -2.42 8.20
CA VAL A 38 -22.83 -2.11 9.60
C VAL A 38 -21.81 -3.11 10.18
N THR A 39 -21.82 -4.35 9.69
CA THR A 39 -20.87 -5.41 10.04
C THR A 39 -19.42 -5.06 9.67
N ASP A 40 -19.19 -4.39 8.53
CA ASP A 40 -17.84 -3.99 8.08
C ASP A 40 -17.19 -2.96 9.02
N ARG A 41 -18.00 -2.24 9.81
CA ARG A 41 -17.50 -1.23 10.75
C ARG A 41 -16.90 -1.86 12.00
N LEU A 42 -17.41 -3.01 12.43
CA LEU A 42 -16.90 -3.73 13.60
C LEU A 42 -15.65 -4.55 13.25
N SER A 43 -15.59 -5.14 12.06
CA SER A 43 -14.40 -5.87 11.60
C SER A 43 -13.17 -4.96 11.46
N LEU A 44 -13.37 -3.66 11.20
CA LEU A 44 -12.32 -2.64 11.14
C LEU A 44 -12.03 -1.93 12.48
N LEU A 45 -12.57 -2.42 13.61
CA LEU A 45 -12.48 -1.72 14.89
C LEU A 45 -11.03 -1.53 15.39
N SER A 46 -10.17 -2.56 15.29
CA SER A 46 -8.76 -2.47 15.69
C SER A 46 -8.02 -1.39 14.89
N TRP A 47 -8.27 -1.34 13.58
CA TRP A 47 -7.76 -0.28 12.71
C TRP A 47 -8.29 1.11 13.11
N HIS A 48 -9.60 1.26 13.29
CA HIS A 48 -10.20 2.55 13.61
C HIS A 48 -9.75 3.07 14.99
N ALA A 49 -9.58 2.18 15.97
CA ALA A 49 -9.03 2.54 17.28
C ALA A 49 -7.59 3.04 17.17
N ALA A 50 -6.73 2.34 16.41
CA ALA A 50 -5.36 2.77 16.15
C ALA A 50 -5.32 4.12 15.41
N LEU A 51 -6.16 4.28 14.39
CA LEU A 51 -6.29 5.53 13.66
C LEU A 51 -6.72 6.66 14.59
N ALA A 52 -7.64 6.44 15.53
CA ALA A 52 -8.01 7.44 16.55
C ALA A 52 -6.83 7.80 17.47
N ASN A 53 -5.97 6.83 17.82
CA ASN A 53 -4.81 6.99 18.69
C ASN A 53 -3.54 7.52 17.99
N ARG A 54 -3.57 7.71 16.66
CA ARG A 54 -2.40 8.05 15.81
C ARG A 54 -1.54 9.23 16.26
N ARG A 55 -2.04 10.11 17.14
CA ARG A 55 -1.28 11.25 17.67
C ARG A 55 -0.25 10.84 18.72
N TYR A 56 -0.43 9.67 19.33
CA TYR A 56 0.36 9.19 20.47
C TYR A 56 1.11 7.90 20.17
N GLU A 57 0.59 7.07 19.27
CA GLU A 57 1.23 5.84 18.78
C GLU A 57 1.01 5.68 17.27
N PRO A 58 1.84 4.93 16.53
CA PRO A 58 1.63 4.74 15.10
C PRO A 58 0.36 3.93 14.80
N ALA A 59 -0.45 4.38 13.85
CA ALA A 59 -1.47 3.56 13.21
C ALA A 59 -0.83 2.81 12.02
N VAL A 60 -0.84 1.48 12.06
CA VAL A 60 0.02 0.65 11.18
C VAL A 60 -0.81 -0.24 10.28
N VAL A 61 -0.61 -0.11 8.98
CA VAL A 61 -1.16 -1.00 7.95
C VAL A 61 -0.04 -1.87 7.40
N ALA A 62 -0.24 -3.19 7.33
CA ALA A 62 0.63 -4.09 6.60
C ALA A 62 -0.12 -4.71 5.42
N VAL A 63 0.48 -4.67 4.24
CA VAL A 63 -0.15 -5.24 3.02
C VAL A 63 0.64 -6.45 2.59
N ILE A 64 0.04 -7.65 2.70
CA ILE A 64 0.63 -8.88 2.18
C ILE A 64 0.00 -9.13 0.80
N GLY A 65 0.82 -9.18 -0.24
CA GLY A 65 0.27 -9.37 -1.57
C GLY A 65 1.26 -9.70 -2.66
N SER A 66 0.79 -9.62 -3.91
CA SER A 66 1.57 -10.03 -5.07
C SER A 66 2.07 -8.84 -5.90
N SER A 67 1.99 -8.93 -7.23
CA SER A 67 2.57 -7.95 -8.16
C SER A 67 1.88 -6.59 -8.06
N SER A 68 0.56 -6.55 -7.87
CA SER A 68 -0.15 -5.29 -7.66
C SER A 68 0.30 -4.60 -6.37
N THR A 69 0.47 -5.33 -5.27
CA THR A 69 1.00 -4.80 -4.00
C THR A 69 2.45 -4.35 -4.17
N GLU A 70 3.27 -5.11 -4.88
CA GLU A 70 4.64 -4.72 -5.21
C GLU A 70 4.69 -3.41 -6.01
N GLY A 71 3.64 -3.09 -6.77
CA GLY A 71 3.54 -1.91 -7.63
C GLY A 71 3.89 -2.18 -9.10
N VAL A 72 3.88 -3.44 -9.54
CA VAL A 72 4.13 -3.80 -10.95
C VAL A 72 3.06 -3.13 -11.82
N GLY A 73 3.50 -2.51 -12.91
CA GLY A 73 2.67 -1.71 -13.81
C GLY A 73 2.63 -0.21 -13.47
N SER A 74 3.17 0.18 -12.32
CA SER A 74 3.34 1.57 -11.91
C SER A 74 4.82 1.92 -11.73
N ALA A 75 5.14 3.21 -11.78
CA ALA A 75 6.45 3.66 -11.31
C ALA A 75 6.56 3.49 -9.79
N TYR A 76 7.77 3.32 -9.28
CA TYR A 76 8.00 3.30 -7.83
C TYR A 76 7.40 4.56 -7.16
N GLY A 77 6.76 4.36 -6.01
CA GLY A 77 6.04 5.40 -5.28
C GLY A 77 4.64 5.71 -5.83
N ARG A 78 4.24 5.14 -6.97
CA ARG A 78 2.92 5.36 -7.59
C ARG A 78 2.02 4.12 -7.61
N GLY A 79 2.49 3.00 -7.08
CA GLY A 79 1.66 1.82 -6.84
C GLY A 79 0.62 2.09 -5.75
N TYR A 80 -0.47 1.32 -5.73
CA TYR A 80 -1.63 1.64 -4.89
C TYR A 80 -1.31 1.66 -3.39
N VAL A 81 -0.31 0.89 -2.94
CA VAL A 81 0.11 0.87 -1.52
C VAL A 81 0.75 2.21 -1.12
N SER A 82 1.58 2.79 -1.99
CA SER A 82 2.19 4.10 -1.76
C SER A 82 1.13 5.20 -1.80
N VAL A 83 0.25 5.17 -2.80
CA VAL A 83 -0.84 6.15 -2.90
C VAL A 83 -1.83 6.01 -1.74
N LEU A 84 -2.10 4.78 -1.27
CA LEU A 84 -2.91 4.55 -0.08
C LEU A 84 -2.28 5.19 1.17
N ALA A 85 -0.96 5.08 1.33
CA ALA A 85 -0.24 5.72 2.43
C ALA A 85 -0.43 7.24 2.39
N ASP A 86 -0.20 7.85 1.22
CA ASP A 86 -0.36 9.29 1.02
C ASP A 86 -1.80 9.74 1.28
N ASN A 87 -2.79 9.01 0.76
CA ASN A 87 -4.20 9.30 0.96
C ASN A 87 -4.59 9.24 2.45
N LEU A 88 -4.17 8.20 3.18
CA LEU A 88 -4.45 8.08 4.61
C LEU A 88 -3.77 9.18 5.42
N ARG A 89 -2.52 9.52 5.11
CA ARG A 89 -1.77 10.62 5.76
C ARG A 89 -2.37 11.98 5.44
N HIS A 90 -2.93 12.16 4.26
CA HIS A 90 -3.64 13.38 3.89
C HIS A 90 -4.96 13.50 4.66
N ALA A 91 -5.78 12.44 4.69
CA ALA A 91 -7.06 12.43 5.38
C ALA A 91 -6.92 12.53 6.91
N PHE A 92 -5.88 11.93 7.48
CA PHE A 92 -5.72 11.74 8.91
C PHE A 92 -4.35 12.20 9.43
N GLY A 93 -3.77 13.24 8.84
CA GLY A 93 -2.42 13.70 9.15
C GLY A 93 -2.16 14.04 10.62
N VAL A 94 -0.92 13.87 11.05
CA VAL A 94 -0.41 14.23 12.37
C VAL A 94 0.71 15.25 12.20
N PRO A 95 0.62 16.44 12.83
CA PRO A 95 1.68 17.45 12.71
C PRO A 95 3.05 16.92 13.10
N GLY A 96 4.05 17.13 12.24
CA GLY A 96 5.41 16.65 12.44
C GLY A 96 5.58 15.14 12.29
N ALA A 97 4.65 14.46 11.60
CA ALA A 97 4.74 13.06 11.21
C ALA A 97 4.20 12.87 9.78
N PRO A 98 4.84 13.46 8.76
CA PRO A 98 4.42 13.33 7.36
C PRO A 98 4.47 11.87 6.87
N GLY A 99 5.34 11.03 7.45
CA GLY A 99 5.41 9.60 7.21
C GLY A 99 6.43 9.20 6.15
N GLY A 100 7.26 8.20 6.47
CA GLY A 100 8.26 7.66 5.54
C GLY A 100 7.70 6.66 4.53
N ALA A 101 8.58 5.99 3.78
CA ALA A 101 8.16 4.88 2.91
C ALA A 101 7.86 3.60 3.71
N ASN A 102 8.24 3.56 4.99
CA ASN A 102 8.16 2.45 5.96
C ASN A 102 8.88 1.17 5.54
N PHE A 103 8.67 0.61 4.34
CA PHE A 103 9.51 -0.48 3.83
C PHE A 103 9.72 -0.42 2.33
N VAL A 104 10.99 -0.45 1.95
CA VAL A 104 11.48 -0.55 0.58
C VAL A 104 12.35 -1.80 0.48
N ALA A 105 11.85 -2.83 -0.20
CA ALA A 105 12.63 -4.05 -0.39
C ALA A 105 13.96 -3.76 -1.11
N ALA A 106 14.98 -4.56 -0.80
CA ALA A 106 16.31 -4.42 -1.40
C ALA A 106 16.30 -4.52 -2.94
N TRP A 107 15.24 -5.11 -3.50
CA TRP A 107 14.97 -5.14 -4.93
C TRP A 107 13.46 -5.21 -5.23
N GLY A 108 13.09 -4.84 -6.44
CA GLY A 108 11.71 -4.92 -6.92
C GLY A 108 11.61 -4.81 -8.43
N ARG A 109 10.42 -5.14 -8.93
CA ARG A 109 10.05 -5.09 -10.36
C ARG A 109 9.45 -3.78 -10.89
N PRO A 110 8.86 -2.88 -10.07
CA PRO A 110 8.33 -1.61 -10.59
C PRO A 110 9.37 -0.79 -11.36
N ASP A 111 8.90 0.01 -12.31
CA ASP A 111 9.79 0.93 -13.04
C ASP A 111 10.45 1.90 -12.05
N ARG A 112 11.73 2.20 -12.29
CA ARG A 112 12.55 3.09 -11.46
C ARG A 112 12.59 2.69 -9.97
N TRP A 113 12.80 1.40 -9.69
CA TRP A 113 13.03 0.94 -8.33
C TRP A 113 14.15 1.76 -7.64
N PRO A 114 13.97 2.22 -6.39
CA PRO A 114 14.79 3.28 -5.80
C PRO A 114 16.05 2.77 -5.11
N VAL A 115 16.24 1.44 -5.06
CA VAL A 115 17.43 0.81 -4.51
C VAL A 115 18.36 0.49 -5.68
N LEU A 116 19.50 1.16 -5.71
CA LEU A 116 20.54 0.93 -6.69
C LEU A 116 21.45 -0.18 -6.18
N ALA A 117 21.64 -1.23 -6.98
CA ALA A 117 22.52 -2.33 -6.66
C ALA A 117 23.78 -2.30 -7.51
N SER A 118 24.93 -2.54 -6.89
CA SER A 118 26.18 -2.87 -7.56
C SER A 118 26.64 -4.25 -7.07
N GLY A 119 26.66 -5.25 -7.96
CA GLY A 119 26.94 -6.63 -7.59
C GLY A 119 25.84 -7.31 -6.76
N GLY A 120 26.06 -8.58 -6.42
CA GLY A 120 25.05 -9.43 -5.75
C GLY A 120 23.89 -9.83 -6.66
N ARG A 121 22.81 -10.37 -6.09
CA ARG A 121 21.60 -10.75 -6.82
C ARG A 121 20.37 -10.87 -5.90
N PRO A 122 19.15 -10.72 -6.43
CA PRO A 122 17.95 -11.27 -5.80
C PRO A 122 18.15 -12.76 -5.51
N ALA A 123 17.83 -13.22 -4.32
CA ALA A 123 18.19 -14.56 -3.90
C ALA A 123 17.00 -15.35 -3.33
N PRO A 124 16.84 -16.63 -3.72
CA PRO A 124 16.09 -17.60 -2.92
C PRO A 124 16.94 -18.09 -1.71
N PRO A 125 16.33 -18.77 -0.71
CA PRO A 125 14.90 -18.93 -0.54
C PRO A 125 14.23 -17.59 -0.26
N GLU A 126 12.94 -17.47 -0.55
CA GLU A 126 12.16 -16.32 -0.12
C GLU A 126 12.23 -16.13 1.39
N ASP A 127 12.69 -14.96 1.84
CA ASP A 127 12.89 -14.67 3.26
C ASP A 127 12.58 -13.22 3.62
N GLY A 128 12.33 -12.97 4.91
CA GLY A 128 12.02 -11.65 5.43
C GLY A 128 10.63 -11.13 5.03
N TRP A 129 10.41 -9.86 5.33
CA TRP A 129 9.18 -9.18 4.94
C TRP A 129 9.06 -9.12 3.42
N ALA A 130 7.84 -9.24 2.90
CA ALA A 130 7.56 -9.43 1.47
C ALA A 130 8.19 -10.68 0.83
N LEU A 131 8.75 -11.63 1.60
CA LEU A 131 9.45 -12.80 1.03
C LEU A 131 10.60 -12.39 0.08
N LYS A 132 11.27 -11.27 0.36
CA LYS A 132 12.33 -10.69 -0.47
C LYS A 132 13.66 -10.60 0.26
N GLY A 133 14.69 -11.14 -0.39
CA GLY A 133 16.08 -10.99 0.00
C GLY A 133 16.98 -10.72 -1.19
N TYR A 134 18.08 -10.01 -0.95
CA TYR A 134 19.15 -9.74 -1.88
C TYR A 134 20.48 -10.21 -1.27
N ASP A 135 21.16 -11.13 -1.95
CA ASP A 135 22.47 -11.61 -1.53
C ASP A 135 23.55 -10.68 -2.08
N LEU A 136 24.29 -10.01 -1.20
CA LEU A 136 25.49 -9.24 -1.51
C LEU A 136 26.72 -10.14 -1.42
N HIS A 137 27.60 -10.06 -2.43
CA HIS A 137 28.85 -10.83 -2.53
C HIS A 137 30.06 -9.91 -2.78
N GLY A 138 30.20 -8.84 -2.00
CA GLY A 138 31.28 -7.85 -2.17
C GLY A 138 30.88 -6.60 -2.98
N GLY A 139 29.58 -6.31 -3.08
CA GLY A 139 29.01 -5.16 -3.77
C GLY A 139 28.31 -4.18 -2.82
N SER A 140 27.39 -3.35 -3.34
CA SER A 140 26.58 -2.43 -2.54
C SER A 140 25.10 -2.37 -2.92
N LEU A 141 24.27 -1.96 -1.96
CA LEU A 141 22.91 -1.47 -2.16
C LEU A 141 22.84 -0.02 -1.67
N THR A 142 22.32 0.90 -2.47
CA THR A 142 22.18 2.32 -2.11
C THR A 142 20.75 2.76 -2.26
N HIS A 143 20.23 3.48 -1.26
CA HIS A 143 18.89 4.04 -1.25
C HIS A 143 18.93 5.48 -0.76
N SER A 144 18.33 6.40 -1.51
CA SER A 144 18.11 7.78 -1.07
C SER A 144 16.69 7.93 -0.57
N PHE A 145 16.51 8.65 0.54
CA PHE A 145 15.22 8.88 1.16
C PHE A 145 15.14 10.29 1.75
N THR A 146 13.92 10.77 2.00
CA THR A 146 13.68 11.95 2.83
C THR A 146 13.03 11.48 4.11
N GLY A 147 13.52 11.93 5.26
CA GLY A 147 13.00 11.51 6.55
C GLY A 147 13.87 11.87 7.74
N THR A 148 13.67 11.13 8.83
CA THR A 148 14.25 11.37 10.16
C THR A 148 14.96 10.14 10.72
N SER A 149 14.81 8.95 10.14
CA SER A 149 15.62 7.78 10.48
C SER A 149 15.51 6.69 9.41
N VAL A 150 16.48 5.76 9.44
CA VAL A 150 16.47 4.58 8.57
C VAL A 150 16.95 3.33 9.31
N GLN A 151 16.35 2.19 8.99
CA GLN A 151 16.84 0.87 9.38
C GLN A 151 17.19 0.03 8.15
N VAL A 152 18.11 -0.91 8.34
CA VAL A 152 18.40 -1.98 7.38
C VAL A 152 17.92 -3.29 7.98
N TRP A 153 17.06 -4.00 7.26
CA TRP A 153 16.62 -5.34 7.61
C TRP A 153 17.40 -6.38 6.83
N TYR A 154 17.93 -7.39 7.52
CA TYR A 154 18.80 -8.40 6.93
C TYR A 154 18.66 -9.76 7.63
N ALA A 155 19.14 -10.82 6.98
CA ALA A 155 19.06 -12.21 7.44
C ALA A 155 20.46 -12.83 7.68
N GLY A 156 21.42 -11.99 8.06
CA GLY A 156 22.80 -12.36 8.36
C GLY A 156 23.82 -11.78 7.38
N GLY A 157 25.08 -11.82 7.79
CA GLY A 157 26.21 -11.31 7.02
C GLY A 157 27.21 -10.50 7.84
N ARG A 158 28.21 -9.97 7.13
CA ARG A 158 29.19 -8.99 7.59
C ARG A 158 29.28 -7.90 6.54
N PHE A 159 28.76 -6.74 6.88
CA PHE A 159 28.66 -5.61 5.96
C PHE A 159 28.85 -4.30 6.71
N GLN A 160 29.09 -3.23 5.96
CA GLN A 160 29.12 -1.87 6.45
C GLN A 160 27.84 -1.17 6.03
N VAL A 161 27.33 -0.31 6.90
CA VAL A 161 26.26 0.62 6.59
C VAL A 161 26.83 2.02 6.63
N THR A 162 26.62 2.80 5.58
CA THR A 162 27.01 4.20 5.50
C THR A 162 25.76 5.07 5.38
N VAL A 163 25.58 6.05 6.27
CA VAL A 163 24.52 7.06 6.14
C VAL A 163 25.20 8.43 6.07
N ASP A 164 25.00 9.13 4.95
CA ASP A 164 25.59 10.45 4.68
C ASP A 164 27.12 10.51 4.96
N GLY A 165 27.83 9.45 4.59
CA GLY A 165 29.27 9.30 4.78
C GLY A 165 29.69 8.76 6.15
N GLN A 166 28.79 8.64 7.13
CA GLN A 166 29.07 8.04 8.44
C GLN A 166 28.99 6.52 8.36
N VAL A 167 30.09 5.83 8.68
CA VAL A 167 30.22 4.38 8.51
C VAL A 167 30.01 3.64 9.83
N SER A 168 29.18 2.60 9.80
CA SER A 168 28.96 1.64 10.89
C SER A 168 29.27 0.23 10.40
N ALA A 169 30.11 -0.50 11.15
CA ALA A 169 30.31 -1.93 10.92
C ALA A 169 29.13 -2.72 11.51
N VAL A 170 28.59 -3.67 10.75
CA VAL A 170 27.49 -4.53 11.18
C VAL A 170 27.94 -6.00 11.14
N ALA A 171 27.81 -6.67 12.29
CA ALA A 171 28.09 -8.08 12.45
C ALA A 171 27.01 -8.74 13.30
N GLY A 172 26.31 -9.73 12.74
CA GLY A 172 25.23 -10.44 13.43
C GLY A 172 23.93 -9.62 13.56
N GLY A 173 22.91 -10.18 14.20
CA GLY A 173 21.57 -9.59 14.32
C GLY A 173 20.72 -9.70 13.06
N THR A 174 19.60 -8.98 13.03
CA THR A 174 18.66 -8.94 11.90
C THR A 174 18.21 -7.53 11.52
N THR A 175 18.57 -6.53 12.31
CA THR A 175 18.22 -5.13 12.08
C THR A 175 19.37 -4.23 12.53
N TRP A 176 19.69 -3.22 11.72
CA TRP A 176 20.55 -2.10 12.05
C TRP A 176 19.73 -0.82 11.97
N SER A 177 20.02 0.18 12.81
CA SER A 177 19.31 1.46 12.84
C SER A 177 20.31 2.62 12.85
N SER A 178 19.99 3.70 12.13
CA SER A 178 20.75 4.95 12.17
C SER A 178 20.62 5.70 13.49
N GLY A 179 19.58 5.40 14.28
CA GLY A 179 19.06 6.35 15.26
C GLY A 179 18.45 7.59 14.59
N PRO A 180 18.14 8.64 15.37
CA PRO A 180 17.57 9.88 14.84
C PRO A 180 18.54 10.62 13.92
N LEU A 181 18.01 11.16 12.82
CA LEU A 181 18.67 12.04 11.87
C LEU A 181 17.93 13.39 11.84
N PRO A 182 18.60 14.51 11.48
CA PRO A 182 17.90 15.76 11.18
C PRO A 182 16.91 15.56 10.04
N ALA A 183 15.71 16.14 10.12
CA ALA A 183 14.73 16.03 9.04
C ALA A 183 15.31 16.56 7.72
N GLY A 184 15.31 15.72 6.68
CA GLY A 184 15.86 16.11 5.38
C GLY A 184 16.10 14.92 4.46
N SER A 185 16.85 15.18 3.39
CA SER A 185 17.27 14.14 2.44
C SER A 185 18.55 13.46 2.90
N HIS A 186 18.57 12.14 2.84
CA HIS A 186 19.65 11.27 3.27
C HIS A 186 19.95 10.21 2.22
N THR A 187 21.17 9.67 2.25
CA THR A 187 21.55 8.50 1.47
C THR A 187 22.14 7.43 2.37
N ILE A 188 21.57 6.23 2.29
CA ILE A 188 22.09 5.03 2.94
C ILE A 188 22.72 4.10 1.90
N ALA A 189 23.87 3.52 2.24
CA ALA A 189 24.52 2.48 1.47
C ALA A 189 24.89 1.29 2.36
N VAL A 190 24.64 0.07 1.89
CA VAL A 190 25.08 -1.18 2.52
C VAL A 190 26.12 -1.81 1.61
N SER A 191 27.30 -2.17 2.12
CA SER A 191 28.37 -2.80 1.33
C SER A 191 29.00 -3.99 2.05
N GLY A 192 29.39 -5.02 1.30
CA GLY A 192 30.05 -6.21 1.86
C GLY A 192 29.36 -7.52 1.47
N VAL A 193 29.27 -8.47 2.41
CA VAL A 193 28.71 -9.80 2.18
C VAL A 193 27.59 -10.07 3.17
N GLY A 194 26.39 -10.35 2.66
CA GLY A 194 25.24 -10.60 3.52
C GLY A 194 23.94 -10.62 2.75
N ARG A 195 22.85 -10.87 3.47
CA ARG A 195 21.53 -10.98 2.89
C ARG A 195 20.64 -9.85 3.37
N ILE A 196 20.33 -8.92 2.48
CA ILE A 196 19.56 -7.72 2.81
C ILE A 196 18.11 -7.89 2.36
N ASN A 197 17.15 -7.72 3.27
CA ASN A 197 15.72 -7.77 2.95
C ASN A 197 15.24 -6.42 2.42
N GLY A 198 15.67 -5.32 3.03
CA GLY A 198 15.27 -3.98 2.60
C GLY A 198 15.63 -2.87 3.59
N PHE A 199 15.11 -1.70 3.30
CA PHE A 199 15.29 -0.46 4.04
C PHE A 199 13.95 -0.03 4.63
N VAL A 200 13.98 0.42 5.89
CA VAL A 200 12.82 0.99 6.57
C VAL A 200 13.10 2.45 6.82
N THR A 201 12.34 3.34 6.18
CA THR A 201 12.54 4.78 6.30
C THR A 201 11.34 5.41 7.01
N PHE A 202 11.63 6.34 7.92
CA PHE A 202 10.65 7.08 8.70
C PHE A 202 10.84 8.58 8.46
N ASP A 203 9.75 9.33 8.57
CA ASP A 203 9.73 10.80 8.53
C ASP A 203 8.75 11.33 9.60
N GLY A 204 9.24 11.44 10.83
CA GLY A 204 8.51 11.84 12.03
C GLY A 204 7.43 10.86 12.49
N ASP A 205 7.31 9.70 11.84
CA ASP A 205 6.32 8.66 12.09
C ASP A 205 6.87 7.44 12.87
N GLU A 206 8.07 7.54 13.46
CA GLU A 206 8.68 6.44 14.24
C GLU A 206 7.79 6.00 15.41
N ASN A 207 7.10 6.95 16.05
CA ASN A 207 6.34 6.75 17.28
C ASN A 207 4.90 7.33 17.23
N ARG A 208 4.45 7.82 16.08
CA ARG A 208 3.11 8.38 15.86
C ARG A 208 2.79 8.42 14.37
N GLY A 209 1.63 8.93 13.99
CA GLY A 209 1.25 9.08 12.60
C GLY A 209 0.77 7.77 11.99
N ILE A 210 0.92 7.65 10.67
CA ILE A 210 0.40 6.52 9.90
C ILE A 210 1.53 5.87 9.11
N GLN A 211 1.70 4.57 9.32
CA GLN A 211 2.68 3.74 8.64
C GLN A 211 1.97 2.74 7.72
N VAL A 212 2.44 2.59 6.48
CA VAL A 212 1.92 1.61 5.53
C VAL A 212 3.06 0.78 4.96
N TRP A 213 3.07 -0.50 5.30
CA TRP A 213 4.15 -1.43 5.03
C TRP A 213 3.83 -2.28 3.80
N ASN A 214 4.61 -2.09 2.73
CA ASN A 214 4.45 -2.84 1.49
C ASN A 214 5.11 -4.24 1.60
N GLY A 215 4.30 -5.29 1.68
CA GLY A 215 4.71 -6.70 1.70
C GLY A 215 4.54 -7.41 0.35
N GLY A 216 4.60 -6.68 -0.76
CA GLY A 216 4.30 -7.20 -2.10
C GLY A 216 5.44 -7.96 -2.78
N HIS A 217 5.11 -9.10 -3.40
CA HIS A 217 6.04 -9.88 -4.21
C HIS A 217 5.38 -10.47 -5.46
N GLY A 218 5.78 -9.97 -6.63
CA GLY A 218 5.24 -10.34 -7.92
C GLY A 218 5.31 -11.82 -8.22
N GLY A 219 4.16 -12.37 -8.61
CA GLY A 219 3.99 -13.80 -8.93
C GLY A 219 3.69 -14.70 -7.73
N ARG A 220 3.78 -14.19 -6.49
CA ARG A 220 3.43 -14.97 -5.30
C ARG A 220 1.94 -15.26 -5.20
N THR A 221 1.66 -16.41 -4.59
CA THR A 221 0.34 -16.98 -4.37
C THR A 221 -0.02 -16.96 -2.89
N THR A 222 -1.26 -17.30 -2.54
CA THR A 222 -1.62 -17.58 -1.14
C THR A 222 -0.73 -18.69 -0.55
N GLY A 223 -0.39 -19.69 -1.37
CA GLY A 223 0.48 -20.79 -0.98
C GLY A 223 1.89 -20.34 -0.63
N SER A 224 2.47 -19.37 -1.36
CA SER A 224 3.82 -18.85 -1.08
C SER A 224 3.96 -18.31 0.35
N PHE A 225 2.96 -17.55 0.81
CA PHE A 225 2.96 -17.00 2.17
C PHE A 225 2.57 -18.06 3.21
N ALA A 226 1.58 -18.91 2.93
CA ALA A 226 1.15 -19.96 3.84
C ALA A 226 2.23 -21.01 4.12
N SER A 227 3.04 -21.39 3.12
CA SER A 227 4.12 -22.38 3.29
C SER A 227 5.39 -21.81 3.93
N ASN A 228 5.56 -20.49 3.94
CA ASN A 228 6.80 -19.83 4.39
C ASN A 228 6.56 -18.91 5.59
N VAL A 229 5.57 -19.19 6.44
CA VAL A 229 5.28 -18.43 7.68
C VAL A 229 6.54 -18.11 8.50
N PRO A 230 7.45 -19.06 8.78
CA PRO A 230 8.65 -18.76 9.56
C PRO A 230 9.58 -17.70 8.94
N ALA A 231 9.48 -17.49 7.62
CA ALA A 231 10.35 -16.59 6.88
C ALA A 231 9.91 -15.12 6.99
N TRP A 232 8.60 -14.86 7.05
CA TRP A 232 8.05 -13.49 7.02
C TRP A 232 7.36 -13.06 8.32
N ALA A 233 6.75 -13.98 9.07
CA ALA A 233 5.98 -13.66 10.27
C ALA A 233 6.79 -12.97 11.38
N PRO A 234 8.07 -13.32 11.63
CA PRO A 234 8.88 -12.58 12.60
C PRO A 234 9.04 -11.09 12.28
N ARG A 235 9.02 -10.70 11.00
CA ARG A 235 9.05 -9.28 10.61
C ARG A 235 7.71 -8.61 10.81
N LEU A 236 6.60 -9.31 10.52
CA LEU A 236 5.27 -8.81 10.84
C LEU A 236 5.12 -8.53 12.34
N ALA A 237 5.63 -9.42 13.20
CA ALA A 237 5.63 -9.23 14.64
C ALA A 237 6.39 -7.96 15.07
N ALA A 238 7.46 -7.59 14.36
CA ALA A 238 8.16 -6.33 14.59
C ALA A 238 7.39 -5.10 14.09
N ILE A 239 6.62 -5.25 13.00
CA ILE A 239 5.75 -4.20 12.44
C ILE A 239 4.58 -3.89 13.38
N ARG A 240 4.01 -4.91 14.04
CA ARG A 240 2.81 -4.80 14.90
C ARG A 240 1.65 -4.06 14.20
N PRO A 241 1.12 -4.63 13.11
CA PRO A 241 0.03 -4.01 12.37
C PRO A 241 -1.23 -3.91 13.21
N HIS A 242 -2.03 -2.89 12.92
CA HIS A 242 -3.42 -2.74 13.38
C HIS A 242 -4.43 -3.09 12.27
N LEU A 243 -3.94 -3.13 11.03
CA LEU A 243 -4.66 -3.55 9.85
C LEU A 243 -3.76 -4.43 8.97
N VAL A 244 -4.25 -5.59 8.54
CA VAL A 244 -3.60 -6.41 7.52
C VAL A 244 -4.48 -6.54 6.28
N ILE A 245 -3.96 -6.12 5.14
CA ILE A 245 -4.62 -6.23 3.84
C ILE A 245 -4.01 -7.40 3.08
N LEU A 246 -4.84 -8.37 2.69
CA LEU A 246 -4.45 -9.57 1.95
C LEU A 246 -4.85 -9.43 0.47
N GLN A 247 -3.87 -9.05 -0.36
CA GLN A 247 -4.01 -8.95 -1.83
C GLN A 247 -3.38 -10.19 -2.48
N LEU A 248 -4.03 -11.33 -2.31
CA LEU A 248 -3.54 -12.63 -2.79
C LEU A 248 -4.66 -13.40 -3.50
N GLY A 249 -4.29 -14.41 -4.30
CA GLY A 249 -5.26 -15.31 -4.96
C GLY A 249 -5.34 -15.16 -6.48
N VAL A 250 -5.02 -14.00 -7.05
CA VAL A 250 -5.05 -13.82 -8.51
C VAL A 250 -4.07 -14.76 -9.22
N ASN A 251 -2.85 -14.91 -8.69
CA ASN A 251 -1.89 -15.84 -9.27
C ASN A 251 -2.29 -17.30 -9.03
N ASP A 252 -2.87 -17.61 -7.87
CA ASP A 252 -3.42 -18.93 -7.56
C ASP A 252 -4.46 -19.34 -8.61
N TRP A 253 -5.42 -18.47 -8.89
CA TRP A 253 -6.42 -18.71 -9.92
C TRP A 253 -5.78 -18.85 -11.31
N ARG A 254 -4.84 -17.97 -11.66
CA ARG A 254 -4.14 -18.04 -12.96
C ARG A 254 -3.35 -19.34 -13.11
N THR A 255 -2.83 -19.94 -12.05
CA THR A 255 -2.10 -21.21 -12.08
C THR A 255 -2.98 -22.43 -11.81
N GLY A 256 -4.29 -22.25 -11.67
CA GLY A 256 -5.25 -23.35 -11.55
C GLY A 256 -5.37 -23.93 -10.13
N VAL A 257 -4.96 -23.19 -9.10
CA VAL A 257 -5.12 -23.61 -7.70
C VAL A 257 -6.62 -23.68 -7.35
N PRO A 258 -7.09 -24.77 -6.71
CA PRO A 258 -8.49 -24.89 -6.30
C PRO A 258 -8.90 -23.88 -5.21
N GLY A 259 -10.14 -23.37 -5.29
CA GLY A 259 -10.72 -22.44 -4.30
C GLY A 259 -10.58 -22.90 -2.84
N PRO A 260 -10.87 -24.17 -2.49
CA PRO A 260 -10.67 -24.66 -1.13
C PRO A 260 -9.23 -24.57 -0.63
N THR A 261 -8.23 -24.71 -1.52
CA THR A 261 -6.82 -24.52 -1.18
C THR A 261 -6.50 -23.05 -0.95
N ILE A 262 -7.03 -22.15 -1.78
CA ILE A 262 -6.86 -20.69 -1.62
C ILE A 262 -7.42 -20.25 -0.26
N LYS A 263 -8.66 -20.66 0.06
CA LYS A 263 -9.31 -20.39 1.36
C LYS A 263 -8.47 -20.89 2.53
N ARG A 264 -8.02 -22.16 2.48
CA ARG A 264 -7.16 -22.73 3.53
C ARG A 264 -5.88 -21.91 3.72
N ASN A 265 -5.21 -21.54 2.64
CA ASN A 265 -3.96 -20.78 2.70
C ASN A 265 -4.18 -19.37 3.27
N LEU A 266 -5.25 -18.67 2.87
CA LEU A 266 -5.62 -17.37 3.45
C LEU A 266 -5.85 -17.49 4.97
N LYS A 267 -6.59 -18.51 5.41
CA LYS A 267 -6.79 -18.79 6.84
C LYS A 267 -5.47 -19.10 7.56
N THR A 268 -4.54 -19.81 6.92
CA THR A 268 -3.20 -20.03 7.48
C THR A 268 -2.44 -18.71 7.67
N VAL A 269 -2.49 -17.81 6.69
CA VAL A 269 -1.85 -16.49 6.79
C VAL A 269 -2.49 -15.65 7.91
N ILE A 270 -3.83 -15.58 7.96
CA ILE A 270 -4.57 -14.88 9.04
C ILE A 270 -4.19 -15.43 10.41
N LYS A 271 -4.18 -16.76 10.56
CA LYS A 271 -3.77 -17.41 11.81
C LYS A 271 -2.34 -17.03 12.21
N ALA A 272 -1.40 -17.07 11.28
CA ALA A 272 0.00 -16.69 11.53
C ALA A 272 0.16 -15.22 11.96
N VAL A 273 -0.66 -14.32 11.41
CA VAL A 273 -0.72 -12.92 11.89
C VAL A 273 -1.24 -12.86 13.33
N ARG A 274 -2.33 -13.58 13.63
CA ARG A 274 -2.95 -13.62 14.96
C ARG A 274 -2.07 -14.22 16.06
N GLU A 275 -1.09 -15.03 15.70
CA GLU A 275 -0.09 -15.54 16.64
C GLU A 275 0.85 -14.44 17.19
N HIS A 276 0.88 -13.26 16.57
CA HIS A 276 1.79 -12.16 16.93
C HIS A 276 1.09 -10.83 17.27
N SER A 277 -0.11 -10.60 16.74
CA SER A 277 -0.87 -9.36 16.89
C SER A 277 -2.34 -9.61 16.59
N ASP A 278 -3.25 -8.73 17.02
CA ASP A 278 -4.69 -8.85 16.74
C ASP A 278 -5.23 -7.68 15.87
N PRO A 279 -4.82 -7.60 14.59
CA PRO A 279 -5.26 -6.55 13.69
C PRO A 279 -6.64 -6.84 13.11
N SER A 280 -7.28 -5.79 12.60
CA SER A 280 -8.36 -5.94 11.63
C SER A 280 -7.80 -6.53 10.32
N PHE A 281 -8.63 -7.29 9.59
CA PHE A 281 -8.24 -7.85 8.30
C PHE A 281 -9.10 -7.34 7.16
N VAL A 282 -8.49 -7.21 5.98
CA VAL A 282 -9.19 -6.95 4.72
C VAL A 282 -8.73 -7.95 3.68
N ILE A 283 -9.66 -8.74 3.15
CA ILE A 283 -9.47 -9.48 1.91
C ILE A 283 -9.71 -8.52 0.75
N TYR A 284 -8.67 -8.30 -0.05
CA TYR A 284 -8.77 -7.49 -1.27
C TYR A 284 -9.32 -8.37 -2.40
N GLY A 285 -10.55 -8.10 -2.81
CA GLY A 285 -11.20 -8.71 -3.98
C GLY A 285 -10.88 -7.94 -5.24
N SER A 286 -9.94 -8.43 -6.06
CA SER A 286 -9.61 -7.78 -7.33
C SER A 286 -10.68 -8.05 -8.40
N PRO A 287 -10.84 -7.17 -9.41
CA PRO A 287 -11.54 -7.55 -10.63
C PRO A 287 -10.83 -8.71 -11.34
N ARG A 288 -11.57 -9.41 -12.20
CA ARG A 288 -10.98 -10.40 -13.12
C ARG A 288 -9.97 -9.69 -14.02
N VAL A 289 -8.77 -10.25 -14.15
CA VAL A 289 -7.71 -9.72 -15.00
C VAL A 289 -7.21 -10.78 -16.00
N GLY A 290 -6.64 -10.35 -17.13
CA GLY A 290 -6.21 -11.22 -18.21
C GLY A 290 -7.40 -11.77 -19.03
N PRO A 291 -7.82 -11.10 -20.12
CA PRO A 291 -9.10 -11.35 -20.80
C PRO A 291 -9.28 -12.77 -21.37
N GLY A 292 -8.18 -13.52 -21.59
CA GLY A 292 -8.22 -14.92 -22.07
C GLY A 292 -8.48 -15.98 -21.00
N ARG A 293 -8.61 -15.59 -19.71
CA ARG A 293 -8.86 -16.53 -18.61
C ARG A 293 -10.13 -16.10 -17.90
N ALA A 294 -11.28 -16.61 -18.34
CA ALA A 294 -12.56 -16.36 -17.66
C ALA A 294 -12.93 -17.48 -16.69
N HIS A 295 -12.58 -18.71 -17.08
CA HIS A 295 -13.05 -19.90 -16.41
C HIS A 295 -12.57 -19.96 -14.95
N GLY A 296 -13.51 -20.12 -14.03
CA GLY A 296 -13.22 -20.37 -12.63
C GLY A 296 -12.77 -19.18 -11.80
N PHE A 297 -12.88 -17.94 -12.31
CA PHE A 297 -12.62 -16.76 -11.48
C PHE A 297 -13.61 -16.66 -10.31
N SER A 298 -14.86 -17.10 -10.51
CA SER A 298 -15.86 -17.17 -9.44
C SER A 298 -15.37 -17.98 -8.24
N ARG A 299 -14.64 -19.09 -8.46
CA ARG A 299 -14.09 -19.90 -7.35
C ARG A 299 -13.10 -19.14 -6.47
N LEU A 300 -12.41 -18.14 -7.03
CA LEU A 300 -11.54 -17.26 -6.26
C LEU A 300 -12.37 -16.23 -5.48
N THR A 301 -13.37 -15.60 -6.12
CA THR A 301 -14.25 -14.65 -5.44
C THR A 301 -15.08 -15.30 -4.34
N ASP A 302 -15.50 -16.55 -4.52
CA ASP A 302 -16.20 -17.34 -3.50
C ASP A 302 -15.26 -17.61 -2.32
N ALA A 303 -14.02 -18.05 -2.58
CA ALA A 303 -13.03 -18.28 -1.52
C ALA A 303 -12.69 -17.00 -0.72
N TRP A 304 -12.67 -15.82 -1.37
CA TRP A 304 -12.46 -14.55 -0.67
C TRP A 304 -13.64 -14.18 0.23
N GLN A 305 -14.87 -14.26 -0.29
CA GLN A 305 -16.08 -13.95 0.47
C GLN A 305 -16.27 -14.94 1.62
N GLU A 306 -16.12 -16.24 1.39
CA GLU A 306 -16.23 -17.26 2.43
C GLU A 306 -15.23 -17.05 3.58
N VAL A 307 -14.03 -16.51 3.32
CA VAL A 307 -13.08 -16.19 4.40
C VAL A 307 -13.56 -15.02 5.25
N ALA A 308 -14.13 -13.99 4.61
CA ALA A 308 -14.69 -12.84 5.33
C ALA A 308 -15.98 -13.20 6.08
N ASP A 309 -16.87 -13.98 5.48
CA ASP A 309 -18.14 -14.38 6.08
C ASP A 309 -17.96 -15.31 7.30
N GLU A 310 -16.89 -16.12 7.31
CA GLU A 310 -16.59 -17.05 8.40
C GLU A 310 -15.86 -16.40 9.59
N ASP A 311 -15.44 -15.14 9.49
CA ASP A 311 -14.60 -14.46 10.47
C ASP A 311 -15.01 -13.00 10.64
N SER A 312 -15.67 -12.68 11.75
CA SER A 312 -16.24 -11.34 12.01
C SER A 312 -15.22 -10.19 12.10
N GLU A 313 -13.92 -10.49 12.14
CA GLU A 313 -12.84 -9.49 12.14
C GLU A 313 -12.20 -9.30 10.75
N VAL A 314 -12.71 -10.02 9.74
CA VAL A 314 -12.23 -9.97 8.37
C VAL A 314 -13.30 -9.30 7.50
N SER A 315 -12.90 -8.22 6.83
CA SER A 315 -13.77 -7.50 5.89
C SER A 315 -13.43 -7.86 4.45
N TYR A 316 -14.42 -7.83 3.55
CA TYR A 316 -14.20 -8.02 2.13
C TYR A 316 -14.25 -6.68 1.38
N PHE A 317 -13.12 -6.27 0.81
CA PHE A 317 -13.07 -5.10 -0.06
C PHE A 317 -13.25 -5.52 -1.52
N ASP A 318 -14.44 -5.30 -2.07
CA ASP A 318 -14.72 -5.59 -3.48
C ASP A 318 -14.29 -4.44 -4.40
N LEU A 319 -13.08 -4.53 -4.95
CA LEU A 319 -12.64 -3.61 -5.99
C LEU A 319 -13.41 -3.85 -7.30
N SER A 320 -13.87 -5.06 -7.56
CA SER A 320 -14.55 -5.39 -8.83
C SER A 320 -15.88 -4.65 -9.01
N ALA A 321 -16.55 -4.29 -7.90
CA ALA A 321 -17.71 -3.41 -7.87
C ALA A 321 -17.38 -1.94 -8.24
N ARG A 322 -16.10 -1.54 -8.16
CA ARG A 322 -15.63 -0.15 -8.30
C ARG A 322 -14.70 0.05 -9.50
N GLN A 323 -14.17 -1.04 -10.06
CA GLN A 323 -13.26 -1.05 -11.19
C GLN A 323 -13.59 -2.25 -12.08
N LEU A 324 -14.06 -1.96 -13.30
CA LEU A 324 -14.39 -3.00 -14.27
C LEU A 324 -13.14 -3.81 -14.65
N PRO A 325 -13.29 -5.12 -14.93
CA PRO A 325 -12.25 -5.93 -15.58
C PRO A 325 -11.64 -5.22 -16.80
N PRO A 326 -10.36 -5.47 -17.13
CA PRO A 326 -9.76 -4.88 -18.31
C PRO A 326 -10.53 -5.31 -19.57
N SER A 327 -10.90 -4.33 -20.38
CA SER A 327 -11.40 -4.52 -21.74
C SER A 327 -10.24 -4.57 -22.72
N GLY A 328 -10.43 -5.18 -23.89
CA GLY A 328 -9.36 -5.28 -24.90
C GLY A 328 -8.88 -3.93 -25.43
N ASP A 329 -9.71 -2.89 -25.34
CA ASP A 329 -9.36 -1.51 -25.71
C ASP A 329 -8.79 -0.69 -24.53
N ASN A 330 -8.86 -1.23 -23.29
CA ASN A 330 -8.42 -0.59 -22.05
C ASN A 330 -8.80 0.91 -21.97
N ARG A 331 -10.00 1.27 -22.42
CA ARG A 331 -10.41 2.66 -22.70
C ARG A 331 -10.22 3.63 -21.52
N LEU A 332 -10.34 3.14 -20.29
CA LEU A 332 -10.19 3.96 -19.09
C LEU A 332 -8.73 4.17 -18.68
N GLY A 333 -7.80 3.39 -19.25
CA GLY A 333 -6.36 3.44 -18.96
C GLY A 333 -6.02 3.00 -17.53
N LEU A 334 -6.84 2.15 -16.92
CA LEU A 334 -6.63 1.66 -15.55
C LEU A 334 -5.67 0.47 -15.50
N TYR A 335 -5.46 -0.21 -16.63
CA TYR A 335 -4.58 -1.38 -16.74
C TYR A 335 -3.40 -1.10 -17.68
N CYS A 336 -2.31 -1.84 -17.51
CA CYS A 336 -1.24 -1.88 -18.49
C CYS A 336 -1.68 -2.67 -19.74
N ASP A 337 -0.88 -2.63 -20.80
CA ASP A 337 -1.15 -3.36 -22.04
C ASP A 337 -1.21 -4.89 -21.86
N ASP A 338 -0.64 -5.41 -20.77
CA ASP A 338 -0.76 -6.83 -20.40
C ASP A 338 -2.13 -7.21 -19.84
N LEU A 339 -2.99 -6.21 -19.58
CA LEU A 339 -4.35 -6.35 -19.04
C LEU A 339 -4.38 -7.14 -17.72
N ILE A 340 -3.28 -7.10 -16.98
CA ILE A 340 -3.09 -7.76 -15.68
C ILE A 340 -2.78 -6.72 -14.62
N HIS A 341 -1.79 -5.88 -14.89
CA HIS A 341 -1.27 -4.92 -13.93
C HIS A 341 -1.96 -3.57 -14.08
N MET A 342 -1.96 -2.79 -13.00
CA MET A 342 -2.55 -1.45 -13.00
C MET A 342 -1.52 -0.43 -13.47
N THR A 343 -1.97 0.57 -14.23
CA THR A 343 -1.16 1.79 -14.46
C THR A 343 -1.08 2.62 -13.18
N ASP A 344 -0.25 3.67 -13.17
CA ASP A 344 -0.28 4.71 -12.12
C ASP A 344 -1.74 5.20 -11.85
N LYS A 345 -2.54 5.36 -12.91
CA LYS A 345 -3.94 5.80 -12.80
C LYS A 345 -4.84 4.74 -12.16
N GLY A 346 -4.69 3.47 -12.52
CA GLY A 346 -5.43 2.37 -11.90
C GLY A 346 -5.05 2.15 -10.43
N ALA A 347 -3.77 2.32 -10.13
CA ALA A 347 -3.25 2.26 -8.76
C ALA A 347 -3.85 3.38 -7.89
N ALA A 348 -3.92 4.62 -8.40
CA ALA A 348 -4.56 5.73 -7.71
C ALA A 348 -6.07 5.48 -7.49
N HIS A 349 -6.80 5.05 -8.52
CA HIS A 349 -8.23 4.72 -8.41
C HIS A 349 -8.50 3.64 -7.33
N THR A 350 -7.66 2.62 -7.30
CA THR A 350 -7.72 1.57 -6.26
C THR A 350 -7.44 2.14 -4.87
N ALA A 351 -6.41 2.97 -4.73
CA ALA A 351 -6.05 3.59 -3.46
C ALA A 351 -7.18 4.49 -2.93
N ASP A 352 -7.80 5.31 -3.78
CA ASP A 352 -8.93 6.17 -3.40
C ASP A 352 -10.15 5.36 -2.92
N ALA A 353 -10.45 4.26 -3.62
CA ALA A 353 -11.52 3.36 -3.25
C ALA A 353 -11.26 2.71 -1.87
N LEU A 354 -10.02 2.26 -1.65
CA LEU A 354 -9.61 1.61 -0.41
C LEU A 354 -9.50 2.59 0.76
N THR A 355 -9.00 3.82 0.54
CA THR A 355 -9.03 4.90 1.55
C THR A 355 -10.45 5.17 2.01
N GLY A 356 -11.40 5.27 1.08
CA GLY A 356 -12.82 5.46 1.42
C GLY A 356 -13.37 4.33 2.27
N PHE A 357 -13.03 3.08 1.94
CA PHE A 357 -13.43 1.89 2.69
C PHE A 357 -12.82 1.83 4.11
N LEU A 358 -11.56 2.27 4.26
CA LEU A 358 -10.82 2.24 5.53
C LEU A 358 -11.04 3.47 6.43
N SER A 359 -11.82 4.44 5.95
CA SER A 359 -12.10 5.66 6.72
C SER A 359 -13.21 5.41 7.73
N PRO A 360 -13.08 5.89 8.99
CA PRO A 360 -14.20 5.89 9.93
C PRO A 360 -15.39 6.64 9.32
N GLY A 361 -16.57 6.01 9.38
CA GLY A 361 -17.81 6.56 8.83
C GLY A 361 -18.58 7.50 9.75
#